data_AF-A0A951XA93-F1
#
_entry.id   AF-A0A951XA93-F1
#
_cell.length_a   1.000
_cell.length_b   1.000
_cell.length_c   1.000
_cell.angle_alpha   90.00
_cell.angle_beta   90.00
_cell.angle_gamma   90.00
#
_symmetry.space_group_name_H-M   'P 1'
#
loop_
_entity.id
_entity.type
_entity.pdbx_description
1 polymer ?
#
loop_
_entity_poly.entity_id
_entity_poly.type
_entity_poly.pdbx_seq_one_letter_code
_entity_poly.pdbx_strand_id
1 'polypeptide(L)'
;MIERKQFIRQLGMGLMTGAFSVNSLFNQLHAAEFASVNDKVRYRSPLDVAADEDYWSVIQRAYSASPGIINLNNGGVSPSPIVVQEAVERYNKMINEGPSYFMWEILDQGREPLREKLAGLAGCSAEEITFNR
;
A
#
# COMPACT_ATOMS: atom_id res chain seq x y z
N MET A 1 17.25 -9.69 -40.93
CA MET A 1 16.14 -10.26 -40.13
C MET A 1 16.28 -9.68 -38.72
N ILE A 2 15.65 -8.53 -38.47
CA ILE A 2 15.66 -7.93 -37.13
C ILE A 2 14.71 -8.80 -36.30
N GLU A 3 15.27 -9.48 -35.31
CA GLU A 3 14.59 -10.55 -34.62
C GLU A 3 13.38 -10.04 -33.84
N ARG A 4 12.21 -10.60 -34.16
CA ARG A 4 10.94 -10.45 -33.44
C ARG A 4 11.09 -10.57 -31.90
N LYS A 5 12.13 -11.28 -31.43
CA LYS A 5 12.53 -11.39 -30.02
C LYS A 5 13.08 -10.10 -29.40
N GLN A 6 13.84 -9.29 -30.14
CA GLN A 6 14.35 -8.00 -29.65
C GLN A 6 13.22 -6.98 -29.50
N PHE A 7 12.27 -6.97 -30.42
CA PHE A 7 11.09 -6.10 -30.36
C PHE A 7 10.21 -6.41 -29.14
N ILE A 8 9.94 -7.70 -28.86
CA ILE A 8 9.17 -8.12 -27.69
C ILE A 8 9.90 -7.76 -26.38
N ARG A 9 11.23 -7.88 -26.34
CA ARG A 9 12.04 -7.46 -25.18
C ARG A 9 11.97 -5.95 -24.90
N GLN A 10 12.03 -5.13 -25.95
CA GLN A 10 12.00 -3.67 -25.81
C GLN A 10 10.61 -3.15 -25.37
N LEU A 11 9.53 -3.74 -25.88
CA LEU A 11 8.16 -3.45 -25.42
C LEU A 11 7.91 -3.91 -23.98
N GLY A 12 8.40 -5.11 -23.62
CA GLY A 12 8.28 -5.63 -22.26
C GLY A 12 9.01 -4.79 -21.22
N MET A 13 10.21 -4.29 -21.51
CA MET A 13 10.95 -3.40 -20.61
C MET A 13 10.28 -2.03 -20.46
N GLY A 14 9.82 -1.40 -21.55
CA GLY A 14 9.22 -0.07 -21.51
C GLY A 14 7.89 0.00 -20.74
N LEU A 15 7.04 -1.01 -20.90
CA LEU A 15 5.74 -1.11 -20.21
C LEU A 15 5.90 -1.41 -18.72
N MET A 16 6.90 -2.22 -18.34
CA MET A 16 7.18 -2.52 -16.94
C MET A 16 7.72 -1.29 -16.20
N THR A 17 8.59 -0.46 -16.78
CA THR A 17 9.01 0.78 -16.08
C THR A 17 7.90 1.83 -15.95
N GLY A 18 7.01 1.94 -16.94
CA GLY A 18 5.91 2.92 -16.92
C GLY A 18 4.78 2.59 -15.94
N ALA A 19 4.41 1.30 -15.84
CA ALA A 19 3.32 0.83 -14.98
C ALA A 19 3.64 0.99 -13.47
N PHE A 20 4.92 0.95 -13.08
CA PHE A 20 5.33 1.20 -11.70
C PHE A 20 5.38 2.70 -11.36
N SER A 21 5.58 3.59 -12.35
CA SER A 21 5.68 5.04 -12.13
C SER A 21 4.32 5.72 -11.93
N VAL A 22 3.28 5.32 -12.66
CA VAL A 22 1.93 5.92 -12.50
C VAL A 22 1.28 5.56 -11.16
N ASN A 23 1.61 4.40 -10.59
CA ASN A 23 1.19 3.98 -9.25
C ASN A 23 1.87 4.80 -8.12
N SER A 24 2.96 5.51 -8.41
CA SER A 24 3.60 6.40 -7.42
C SER A 24 2.76 7.65 -7.17
N LEU A 25 2.10 8.20 -8.20
CA LEU A 25 1.34 9.45 -8.10
C LEU A 25 0.06 9.33 -7.25
N PHE A 26 -0.67 8.22 -7.36
CA PHE A 26 -1.89 8.02 -6.56
C PHE A 26 -1.58 7.76 -5.07
N ASN A 27 -0.54 6.97 -4.78
CA ASN A 27 -0.03 6.78 -3.42
C ASN A 27 0.51 8.10 -2.82
N GLN A 28 1.07 9.00 -3.63
CA GLN A 28 1.56 10.31 -3.17
C GLN A 28 0.43 11.23 -2.68
N LEU A 29 -0.75 11.22 -3.30
CA LEU A 29 -1.84 12.13 -2.94
C LEU A 29 -2.42 11.83 -1.54
N HIS A 30 -2.72 10.56 -1.25
CA HIS A 30 -3.20 10.17 0.09
C HIS A 30 -2.10 10.31 1.15
N ALA A 31 -0.86 9.94 0.81
CA ALA A 31 0.27 10.12 1.73
C ALA A 31 0.56 11.60 2.06
N ALA A 32 0.34 12.51 1.11
CA ALA A 32 0.50 13.95 1.32
C ALA A 32 -0.55 14.51 2.28
N GLU A 33 -1.80 14.05 2.22
CA GLU A 33 -2.85 14.46 3.16
C GLU A 33 -2.48 14.02 4.59
N PHE A 34 -2.08 12.75 4.79
CA PHE A 34 -1.64 12.26 6.10
C PHE A 34 -0.42 13.00 6.66
N ALA A 35 0.60 13.23 5.83
CA ALA A 35 1.78 13.98 6.25
C ALA A 35 1.40 15.38 6.74
N SER A 36 0.53 16.07 5.98
CA SER A 36 0.09 17.42 6.32
C SER A 36 -0.67 17.51 7.64
N VAL A 37 -1.52 16.53 7.96
CA VAL A 37 -2.27 16.52 9.23
C VAL A 37 -1.38 16.07 10.40
N ASN A 38 -0.44 15.18 10.15
CA ASN A 38 0.52 14.73 11.16
C ASN A 38 1.48 15.85 11.58
N ASP A 39 1.91 16.68 10.64
CA ASP A 39 2.74 17.85 10.94
C ASP A 39 2.02 18.88 11.82
N LYS A 40 0.70 19.05 11.66
CA LYS A 40 -0.12 19.96 12.48
C LYS A 40 -0.21 19.53 13.95
N VAL A 41 -0.10 18.23 14.22
CA VAL A 41 -0.22 17.68 15.57
C VAL A 41 1.12 17.36 16.23
N ARG A 42 2.24 17.51 15.50
CA ARG A 42 3.59 17.09 15.91
C ARG A 42 4.06 17.60 17.28
N TYR A 43 3.60 18.79 17.69
CA TYR A 43 4.00 19.42 18.96
C TYR A 43 2.85 19.49 19.98
N ARG A 44 1.73 18.81 19.70
CA ARG A 44 0.56 18.77 20.60
C ARG A 44 0.67 17.57 21.54
N SER A 45 0.03 17.67 22.71
CA SER A 45 0.02 16.54 23.64
C SER A 45 -0.88 15.40 23.09
N PRO A 46 -0.60 14.13 23.43
CA PRO A 46 -1.44 13.01 22.99
C PRO A 46 -2.91 13.16 23.38
N LEU A 47 -3.20 13.76 24.54
CA LEU A 47 -4.58 14.02 25.00
C LEU A 47 -5.27 15.06 24.13
N ASP A 48 -4.56 16.11 23.71
CA ASP A 48 -5.12 17.14 22.84
C ASP A 48 -5.41 16.60 21.44
N VAL A 49 -4.56 15.72 20.92
CA VAL A 49 -4.75 15.09 19.60
C VAL A 49 -5.87 14.05 19.66
N ALA A 50 -5.98 13.31 20.76
CA ALA A 50 -7.06 12.34 20.94
C ALA A 50 -8.45 12.99 20.89
N ALA A 51 -8.57 14.26 21.30
CA ALA A 51 -9.82 15.03 21.25
C ALA A 51 -10.03 15.81 19.93
N ASP A 52 -9.11 15.72 18.96
CA ASP A 52 -9.16 16.49 17.71
C ASP A 52 -9.95 15.74 16.62
N GLU A 53 -11.24 16.05 16.52
CA GLU A 53 -12.13 15.43 15.52
C GLU A 53 -11.73 15.73 14.07
N ASP A 54 -11.15 16.89 13.78
CA ASP A 54 -10.71 17.24 12.43
C ASP A 54 -9.54 16.33 12.01
N TYR A 55 -8.60 16.08 12.92
CA TYR A 55 -7.52 15.12 12.72
C TYR A 55 -8.05 13.70 12.49
N TRP A 56 -8.94 13.20 13.36
CA TRP A 56 -9.48 11.84 13.26
C TRP A 56 -10.42 11.64 12.07
N SER A 57 -11.11 12.68 11.61
CA SER A 57 -11.96 12.61 10.41
C SER A 57 -11.15 12.28 9.15
N VAL A 58 -9.88 12.71 9.08
CA VAL A 58 -8.98 12.40 7.97
C VAL A 58 -8.60 10.92 8.01
N ILE A 59 -8.27 10.39 9.19
CA ILE A 59 -8.00 8.97 9.38
C ILE A 59 -9.24 8.12 9.07
N GLN A 60 -10.42 8.52 9.54
CA GLN A 60 -11.68 7.80 9.32
C GLN A 60 -12.00 7.66 7.83
N ARG A 61 -11.81 8.71 7.04
CA ARG A 61 -12.06 8.73 5.58
C ARG A 61 -11.14 7.79 4.80
N ALA A 62 -10.06 7.30 5.41
CA ALA A 62 -9.19 6.29 4.82
C ALA A 62 -9.80 4.88 4.76
N TYR A 63 -10.92 4.66 5.45
CA TYR A 63 -11.57 3.35 5.57
C TYR A 63 -12.97 3.37 4.95
N SER A 64 -13.39 2.25 4.37
CA SER A 64 -14.74 2.07 3.81
C SER A 64 -15.78 1.64 4.86
N ALA A 65 -15.61 2.06 6.12
CA ALA A 65 -16.52 1.69 7.20
C ALA A 65 -17.94 2.23 6.95
N SER A 66 -18.95 1.40 7.23
CA SER A 66 -20.35 1.79 7.06
C SER A 66 -20.76 2.85 8.10
N PRO A 67 -21.41 3.96 7.69
CA PRO A 67 -21.92 4.97 8.63
C PRO A 67 -23.15 4.49 9.41
N GLY A 68 -23.76 3.36 9.02
CA GLY A 68 -24.96 2.83 9.66
C GLY A 68 -24.70 1.96 10.90
N ILE A 69 -23.43 1.68 11.23
CA ILE A 69 -23.05 0.85 12.38
C ILE A 69 -21.91 1.50 13.16
N ILE A 70 -21.95 1.37 14.48
CA ILE A 70 -20.81 1.72 15.34
C ILE A 70 -20.01 0.43 15.58
N ASN A 71 -18.88 0.30 14.90
CA ASN A 71 -18.00 -0.86 15.06
C ASN A 71 -16.97 -0.65 16.18
N LEU A 72 -17.24 -1.21 17.36
CA LEU A 72 -16.33 -1.19 18.52
C LEU A 72 -15.40 -2.42 18.58
N ASN A 73 -15.39 -3.28 17.56
CA ASN A 73 -14.60 -4.51 17.53
C ASN A 73 -13.45 -4.49 16.50
N ASN A 74 -13.00 -3.31 16.08
CA ASN A 74 -11.86 -3.18 15.14
C ASN A 74 -10.57 -3.83 15.66
N GLY A 75 -10.42 -4.06 16.96
CA GLY A 75 -9.29 -4.83 17.52
C GLY A 75 -9.33 -6.33 17.20
N GLY A 76 -10.52 -6.90 16.96
CA GLY A 76 -10.68 -8.31 16.57
C GLY A 76 -10.65 -8.48 15.06
N VAL A 77 -11.42 -7.64 14.34
CA VAL A 77 -11.43 -7.59 12.87
C VAL A 77 -11.64 -6.16 12.43
N SER A 78 -10.68 -5.62 11.65
CA SER A 78 -10.73 -4.27 11.11
C SER A 78 -10.86 -4.31 9.59
N PRO A 79 -11.61 -3.38 8.96
CA PRO A 79 -11.51 -3.19 7.52
C PRO A 79 -10.09 -2.75 7.16
N SER A 80 -9.56 -3.26 6.05
CA SER A 80 -8.34 -2.70 5.47
C SER A 80 -8.59 -1.25 5.01
N PRO A 81 -7.62 -0.33 5.06
CA PRO A 81 -7.75 0.99 4.44
C PRO A 81 -8.08 0.87 2.94
N ILE A 82 -8.77 1.86 2.37
CA ILE A 82 -9.22 1.87 0.96
C ILE A 82 -8.05 1.62 0.00
N VAL A 83 -6.91 2.28 0.21
CA VAL A 83 -5.71 2.09 -0.61
C VAL A 83 -5.20 0.64 -0.62
N VAL A 84 -5.37 -0.09 0.48
CA VAL A 84 -5.01 -1.51 0.59
C VAL A 84 -6.01 -2.37 -0.16
N GLN A 85 -7.32 -2.08 -0.04
CA GLN A 85 -8.37 -2.78 -0.78
C GLN A 85 -8.16 -2.66 -2.30
N GLU A 86 -7.89 -1.45 -2.78
CA GLU A 86 -7.59 -1.18 -4.19
C GLU A 86 -6.32 -1.88 -4.66
N ALA A 87 -5.29 -1.94 -3.81
CA ALA A 87 -4.07 -2.68 -4.12
C ALA A 87 -4.34 -4.19 -4.28
N VAL A 88 -5.11 -4.78 -3.37
CA VAL A 88 -5.51 -6.19 -3.45
C VAL A 88 -6.27 -6.45 -4.75
N GLU A 89 -7.26 -5.62 -5.09
CA GLU A 89 -8.03 -5.77 -6.33
C GLU A 89 -7.14 -5.69 -7.57
N ARG A 90 -6.24 -4.70 -7.61
CA ARG A 90 -5.30 -4.50 -8.73
C ARG A 90 -4.37 -5.70 -8.91
N TYR A 91 -3.74 -6.18 -7.84
CA TYR A 91 -2.82 -7.32 -7.93
C TYR A 91 -3.55 -8.61 -8.24
N ASN A 92 -4.78 -8.78 -7.76
CA ASN A 92 -5.63 -9.91 -8.14
C ASN A 92 -5.91 -9.92 -9.65
N LYS A 93 -6.29 -8.78 -10.24
CA LYS A 93 -6.46 -8.65 -11.70
C LYS A 93 -5.19 -9.01 -12.46
N MET A 94 -4.04 -8.47 -12.04
CA MET A 94 -2.73 -8.76 -12.65
C MET A 94 -2.39 -10.26 -12.60
N ILE A 95 -2.58 -10.92 -11.46
CA ILE A 95 -2.29 -12.35 -11.33
C ILE A 95 -3.18 -13.17 -12.28
N ASN A 96 -4.45 -12.80 -12.45
CA ASN A 96 -5.36 -13.52 -13.34
C ASN A 96 -5.03 -13.41 -14.84
N GLU A 97 -4.18 -12.47 -15.26
CA GLU A 97 -3.68 -12.41 -16.64
C GLU A 97 -2.69 -13.54 -16.98
N GLY A 98 -2.07 -14.13 -15.96
CA GLY A 98 -1.06 -15.18 -16.11
C GLY A 98 -0.54 -15.66 -14.76
N PRO A 99 -1.26 -16.54 -14.05
CA PRO A 99 -1.06 -16.78 -12.62
C PRO A 99 0.37 -17.14 -12.23
N SER A 100 0.98 -18.15 -12.85
CA SER A 100 2.32 -18.60 -12.49
C SER A 100 3.39 -17.53 -12.72
N TYR A 101 3.32 -16.80 -13.85
CA TYR A 101 4.29 -15.77 -14.16
C TYR A 101 4.13 -14.55 -13.24
N PHE A 102 2.93 -13.98 -13.16
CA PHE A 102 2.75 -12.76 -12.39
C PHE A 102 2.81 -12.98 -10.88
N MET A 103 2.39 -14.14 -10.37
CA MET A 103 2.45 -14.43 -8.94
C MET A 103 3.87 -14.79 -8.48
N TRP A 104 4.57 -15.67 -9.19
CA TRP A 104 5.87 -16.19 -8.73
C TRP A 104 7.05 -15.39 -9.25
N GLU A 105 7.01 -14.92 -10.50
CA GLU A 105 8.15 -14.20 -11.08
C GLU A 105 8.07 -12.70 -10.82
N ILE A 106 6.87 -12.11 -10.83
CA ILE A 106 6.72 -10.65 -10.74
C ILE A 106 6.38 -10.19 -9.32
N LEU A 107 5.30 -10.68 -8.73
CA LEU A 107 4.84 -10.20 -7.43
C LEU A 107 5.80 -10.59 -6.30
N ASP A 108 6.40 -11.78 -6.34
CA ASP A 108 7.33 -12.26 -5.30
C ASP A 108 8.61 -11.43 -5.19
N GLN A 109 9.02 -10.73 -6.27
CA GLN A 109 10.15 -9.78 -6.23
C GLN A 109 9.93 -8.64 -5.21
N GLY A 110 8.68 -8.33 -4.87
CA GLY A 110 8.33 -7.32 -3.87
C GLY A 110 8.51 -7.79 -2.43
N ARG A 111 8.68 -9.09 -2.16
CA ARG A 111 8.61 -9.67 -0.81
C ARG A 111 9.74 -9.21 0.11
N GLU A 112 10.99 -9.27 -0.35
CA GLU A 112 12.13 -8.85 0.47
C GLU A 112 12.24 -7.33 0.62
N PRO A 113 12.02 -6.50 -0.43
CA PRO A 113 11.89 -5.05 -0.26
C PRO A 113 10.76 -4.64 0.70
N LEU A 114 9.65 -5.40 0.76
CA LEU A 114 8.58 -5.19 1.73
C LEU A 114 9.05 -5.50 3.16
N ARG A 115 9.80 -6.60 3.34
CA ARG A 115 10.37 -6.98 4.64
C ARG A 115 11.25 -5.87 5.21
N GLU A 116 12.13 -5.32 4.39
CA GLU A 116 13.02 -4.19 4.77
C GLU A 116 12.22 -2.96 5.23
N LYS A 117 11.15 -2.61 4.51
CA LYS A 117 10.29 -1.49 4.88
C LYS A 117 9.55 -1.73 6.20
N LEU A 118 9.08 -2.95 6.43
CA LEU A 118 8.42 -3.32 7.68
C LEU A 118 9.39 -3.32 8.86
N ALA A 119 10.62 -3.79 8.65
CA ALA A 119 11.68 -3.73 9.65
C ALA A 119 12.01 -2.27 10.02
N GLY A 120 12.13 -1.39 9.01
CA GLY A 120 12.29 0.04 9.22
C GLY A 120 11.14 0.68 10.00
N LEU A 121 9.89 0.26 9.76
CA LEU A 121 8.72 0.71 10.51
C LEU A 121 8.72 0.18 11.96
N ALA A 122 9.10 -1.07 12.16
CA ALA A 122 9.14 -1.72 13.47
C ALA A 122 10.37 -1.34 14.31
N GLY A 123 11.40 -0.74 13.69
CA GLY A 123 12.67 -0.40 14.35
C GLY A 123 13.52 -1.62 14.69
N CYS A 124 13.44 -2.69 13.88
CA CYS A 124 14.16 -3.95 14.08
C CYS A 124 14.92 -4.38 12.82
N SER A 125 15.64 -5.51 12.89
CA SER A 125 16.29 -6.11 11.71
C SER A 125 15.26 -6.77 10.78
N ALA A 126 15.53 -6.78 9.47
CA ALA A 126 14.72 -7.53 8.51
C ALA A 126 14.63 -9.03 8.83
N GLU A 127 15.69 -9.60 9.41
CA GLU A 127 15.74 -11.00 9.87
C GLU A 127 14.74 -11.29 11.01
N GLU A 128 14.26 -10.26 11.72
CA GLU A 128 13.27 -10.38 12.79
C GLU A 128 11.83 -10.27 12.26
N ILE A 129 11.64 -9.97 10.96
CA ILE A 129 10.34 -9.89 10.32
C ILE A 129 10.03 -11.21 9.62
N THR A 130 8.90 -11.82 9.96
CA THR A 130 8.35 -12.98 9.25
C THR A 130 6.97 -12.65 8.69
N PHE A 131 6.72 -13.08 7.45
CA PHE A 131 5.38 -13.08 6.87
C PHE A 131 4.66 -14.38 7.24
N ASN A 132 3.47 -14.24 7.81
CA ASN A 132 2.56 -15.33 8.09
C ASN A 132 1.22 -14.98 7.48
N ARG A 133 0.56 -15.96 6.85
CA ARG A 133 -0.76 -15.94 6.20
C ARG A 133 -1.13 -14.67 5.40
#